data_AF-A0A8T4B0R2-F1
#
_entry.id   AF-A0A8T4B0R2-F1
#
_cell.length_a   1.000
_cell.length_b   1.000
_cell.length_c   1.000
_cell.angle_alpha   90.00
_cell.angle_beta   90.00
_cell.angle_gamma   90.00
#
_symmetry.space_group_name_H-M   'P 1'
#
loop_
_entity.id
_entity.type
_entity.pdbx_description
1 polymer ?
#
loop_
_entity_poly.entity_id
_entity_poly.type
_entity_poly.pdbx_seq_one_letter_code
_entity_poly.pdbx_strand_id
1 'polypeptide(L)'
;MRGVVSGLAVVAALGGAGAQAGPDVTTNYLMDEPASMLDIGVLRINMRMSADDELSGFTLSYKFDENVFEFRRTTWILYNLLDEVEVVENPTDEQARIEILQVAQNAAIAAKECEQYIEPLRAWFGTSGGSTLASQYFGHYGYKPANIPDDIYSDLDGKFTIDVLLFIPQKSRMGINGVVGFSCTAPLLGAGFSTQRLYRPDPQ
;
A
#
# COMPACT_ATOMS: atom_id res chain seq x y z
N MET A 1 -55.19 -28.64 6.85
CA MET A 1 -53.93 -28.06 6.33
C MET A 1 -53.71 -26.75 7.08
N ARG A 2 -52.85 -26.74 8.13
CA ARG A 2 -51.53 -26.07 8.15
C ARG A 2 -51.56 -24.68 7.50
N GLY A 3 -51.49 -23.65 8.34
CA GLY A 3 -51.61 -22.24 7.97
C GLY A 3 -50.29 -21.56 7.62
N VAL A 4 -50.37 -20.24 7.41
CA VAL A 4 -49.22 -19.33 7.37
C VAL A 4 -49.65 -18.00 8.01
N VAL A 5 -49.19 -17.78 9.24
CA VAL A 5 -48.96 -16.45 9.81
C VAL A 5 -47.49 -16.14 9.53
N SER A 6 -47.19 -14.98 8.95
CA SER A 6 -45.89 -14.24 9.01
C SER A 6 -45.95 -13.17 7.92
N GLY A 7 -45.65 -11.89 8.13
CA GLY A 7 -45.04 -11.18 9.24
C GLY A 7 -44.54 -9.87 8.64
N LEU A 8 -44.92 -8.74 9.22
CA LEU A 8 -44.42 -7.42 8.83
C LEU A 8 -42.89 -7.40 8.95
N ALA A 9 -42.18 -7.19 7.85
CA ALA A 9 -40.79 -6.78 7.90
C ALA A 9 -40.75 -5.25 8.05
N VAL A 10 -40.59 -4.78 9.29
CA VAL A 10 -40.13 -3.42 9.56
C VAL A 10 -38.63 -3.42 9.31
N VAL A 11 -38.22 -2.86 8.18
CA VAL A 11 -36.79 -2.60 7.91
C VAL A 11 -36.39 -1.45 8.84
N ALA A 12 -35.63 -1.80 9.88
CA ALA A 12 -34.97 -0.83 10.74
C ALA A 12 -34.04 0.01 9.86
N ALA A 13 -34.33 1.31 9.78
CA ALA A 13 -33.41 2.32 9.30
C ALA A 13 -32.22 2.35 10.25
N LEU A 14 -31.16 1.60 9.92
CA LEU A 14 -29.86 1.79 10.54
C LEU A 14 -29.34 3.13 10.04
N GLY A 15 -29.50 4.15 10.88
CA GLY A 15 -28.84 5.43 10.72
C GLY A 15 -27.34 5.17 10.56
N GLY A 16 -26.79 5.60 9.42
CA GLY A 16 -25.35 5.71 9.26
C GLY A 16 -24.85 6.70 10.29
N ALA A 17 -24.31 6.19 11.40
CA ALA A 17 -23.34 6.94 12.18
C ALA A 17 -22.25 7.29 11.17
N GLY A 18 -22.16 8.57 10.81
CA GLY A 18 -21.05 9.06 10.00
C GLY A 18 -19.80 8.61 10.71
N ALA A 19 -19.03 7.73 10.07
CA ALA A 19 -17.69 7.41 10.52
C ALA A 19 -16.97 8.76 10.59
N GLN A 20 -16.74 9.23 11.81
CA GLN A 20 -16.04 10.47 12.03
C GLN A 20 -14.60 10.20 11.59
N ALA A 21 -14.25 10.69 10.40
CA ALA A 21 -12.92 10.63 9.79
C ALA A 21 -11.97 11.55 10.57
N GLY A 22 -11.77 11.21 11.83
CA GLY A 22 -10.83 11.86 12.74
C GLY A 22 -9.76 10.87 13.16
N PRO A 23 -8.65 11.38 13.73
CA PRO A 23 -7.65 10.53 14.33
C PRO A 23 -8.28 9.66 15.42
N ASP A 24 -7.90 8.39 15.49
CA ASP A 24 -8.32 7.51 16.58
C ASP A 24 -7.62 7.87 17.90
N VAL A 25 -7.90 7.14 18.98
CA VAL A 25 -7.33 7.39 20.32
C VAL A 25 -5.80 7.42 20.29
N THR A 26 -5.18 6.45 19.61
CA THR A 26 -3.73 6.32 19.47
C THR A 26 -3.14 7.50 18.70
N THR A 27 -3.77 7.90 17.59
CA THR A 27 -3.30 9.04 16.80
C THR A 27 -3.52 10.36 17.53
N ASN A 28 -4.65 10.54 18.21
CA ASN A 28 -4.91 11.73 19.04
C ASN A 28 -3.84 11.88 20.13
N TYR A 29 -3.48 10.79 20.81
CA TYR A 29 -2.39 10.80 21.79
C TYR A 29 -1.08 11.34 21.19
N LEU A 30 -0.72 10.92 19.97
CA LEU A 30 0.49 11.41 19.29
C LEU A 30 0.41 12.88 18.87
N MET A 31 -0.80 13.41 18.69
CA MET A 31 -1.05 14.80 18.29
C MET A 31 -1.17 15.76 19.48
N ASP A 32 -1.58 15.28 20.65
CA ASP A 32 -1.91 16.10 21.84
C ASP A 32 -0.69 16.61 22.64
N GLU A 33 0.53 16.35 22.16
CA GLU A 33 1.77 16.77 22.82
C GLU A 33 2.33 18.11 22.29
N PRO A 34 3.09 18.89 23.10
CA PRO A 34 3.60 20.22 22.71
C PRO A 34 4.48 20.24 21.44
N ALA A 35 5.11 19.10 21.14
CA ALA A 35 5.64 18.80 19.83
C ALA A 35 5.00 17.49 19.38
N SER A 36 4.26 17.51 18.29
CA SER A 36 3.52 16.34 17.83
C SER A 36 4.48 15.16 17.62
N MET A 37 4.28 14.11 18.39
CA MET A 37 5.04 12.87 18.26
C MET A 37 4.75 12.18 16.93
N LEU A 38 3.60 12.48 16.32
CA LEU A 38 3.28 12.13 14.95
C LEU A 38 4.30 12.71 13.97
N ASP A 39 4.42 14.04 13.93
CA ASP A 39 5.30 14.74 12.98
C ASP A 39 6.76 14.37 13.19
N ILE A 40 7.17 14.31 14.46
CA ILE A 40 8.53 13.91 14.84
C ILE A 40 8.81 12.46 14.44
N GLY A 41 7.87 11.54 14.65
CA GLY A 41 8.01 10.13 14.26
C GLY A 41 8.18 9.98 12.76
N VAL A 42 7.31 10.64 11.97
CA VAL A 42 7.40 10.66 10.50
C VAL A 42 8.75 11.22 10.04
N LEU A 43 9.20 12.34 10.61
CA LEU A 43 10.48 12.94 10.28
C LEU A 43 11.66 12.02 10.60
N ARG A 44 11.68 11.41 11.79
CA ARG A 44 12.75 10.49 12.21
C ARG A 44 12.88 9.29 11.28
N ILE A 45 11.76 8.69 10.91
CA ILE A 45 11.75 7.55 9.99
C ILE A 45 12.26 7.99 8.61
N ASN A 46 11.75 9.09 8.06
CA ASN A 46 12.19 9.60 6.76
C ASN A 46 13.68 9.92 6.73
N MET A 47 14.22 10.55 7.77
CA MET A 47 15.66 10.82 7.89
C MET A 47 16.47 9.51 7.95
N ARG A 48 15.97 8.51 8.68
CA ARG A 48 16.65 7.24 8.83
C ARG A 48 16.65 6.42 7.53
N MET A 49 15.54 6.36 6.81
CA MET A 49 15.46 5.70 5.50
C MET A 49 16.33 6.41 4.46
N SER A 50 16.38 7.76 4.48
CA SER A 50 17.22 8.53 3.55
C SER A 50 18.72 8.33 3.74
N ALA A 51 19.13 7.86 4.92
CA ALA A 51 20.53 7.56 5.25
C ALA A 51 20.93 6.11 4.89
N ASP A 52 19.99 5.29 4.45
CA ASP A 52 20.19 3.88 4.11
C ASP A 52 19.98 3.68 2.60
N ASP A 53 21.04 3.29 1.89
CA ASP A 53 21.01 3.16 0.43
C ASP A 53 19.99 2.12 -0.05
N GLU A 54 19.74 1.06 0.73
CA GLU A 54 18.79 -0.01 0.35
C GLU A 54 17.34 0.47 0.41
N LEU A 55 17.03 1.36 1.35
CA LEU A 55 15.70 1.95 1.52
C LEU A 55 15.54 3.28 0.79
N SER A 56 16.59 3.77 0.13
CA SER A 56 16.53 4.98 -0.66
C SER A 56 15.38 4.92 -1.67
N GLY A 57 14.59 5.99 -1.71
CA GLY A 57 13.41 6.11 -2.57
C GLY A 57 12.07 5.74 -1.95
N PHE A 58 12.04 5.21 -0.72
CA PHE A 58 10.80 5.20 0.09
C PHE A 58 10.60 6.54 0.79
N THR A 59 9.33 6.91 0.96
CA THR A 59 8.91 8.06 1.78
C THR A 59 7.77 7.63 2.67
N LEU A 60 7.80 8.03 3.95
CA LEU A 60 6.71 7.85 4.89
C LEU A 60 5.83 9.10 4.88
N SER A 61 4.52 8.89 4.72
CA SER A 61 3.49 9.93 4.86
C SER A 61 2.33 9.42 5.72
N TYR A 62 1.55 10.32 6.30
CA TYR A 62 0.33 9.97 7.03
C TYR A 62 -0.91 10.39 6.23
N LYS A 63 -1.84 9.45 6.02
CA LYS A 63 -3.12 9.67 5.33
C LYS A 63 -4.21 9.88 6.38
N PHE A 64 -4.61 11.13 6.59
CA PHE A 64 -5.60 11.48 7.62
C PHE A 64 -6.96 10.80 7.40
N ASP A 65 -7.44 10.74 6.16
CA ASP A 65 -8.76 10.17 5.84
C ASP A 65 -8.84 8.66 6.08
N GLU A 66 -7.71 7.97 5.95
CA GLU A 66 -7.59 6.51 6.12
C GLU A 66 -7.00 6.14 7.48
N ASN A 67 -6.45 7.11 8.22
CA ASN A 67 -5.72 6.93 9.47
C ASN A 67 -4.59 5.88 9.36
N VAL A 68 -3.84 5.91 8.24
CA VAL A 68 -2.71 5.01 7.96
C VAL A 68 -1.41 5.78 7.71
N PHE A 69 -0.30 5.15 8.06
CA PHE A 69 1.03 5.59 7.67
C PHE A 69 1.47 4.80 6.43
N GLU A 70 1.74 5.51 5.34
CA GLU A 70 2.08 4.92 4.06
C GLU A 70 3.56 5.11 3.75
N PHE A 71 4.29 4.00 3.65
CA PHE A 71 5.59 3.92 3.01
C PHE A 71 5.41 3.80 1.51
N ARG A 72 5.59 4.90 0.79
CA ARG A 72 5.43 4.94 -0.67
C ARG A 72 6.77 4.95 -1.40
N ARG A 73 6.89 4.09 -2.41
CA ARG A 73 7.96 4.11 -3.41
C ARG A 73 7.37 4.13 -4.82
N THR A 74 7.94 4.95 -5.70
CA THR A 74 7.62 4.95 -7.13
C THR A 74 8.84 4.55 -7.93
N THR A 75 8.70 3.58 -8.83
CA THR A 75 9.82 3.08 -9.64
C THR A 75 9.39 2.70 -11.06
N TRP A 76 10.38 2.70 -11.95
CA TRP A 76 10.23 2.38 -13.36
C TRP A 76 11.06 1.15 -13.67
N ILE A 77 10.46 0.16 -14.31
CA ILE A 77 11.14 -1.11 -14.59
C ILE A 77 11.10 -1.38 -16.08
N LEU A 78 12.28 -1.42 -16.68
CA LEU A 78 12.45 -1.69 -18.09
C LEU A 78 12.66 -3.19 -18.31
N TYR A 79 11.61 -3.91 -18.67
CA TYR A 79 11.74 -5.26 -19.22
C TYR A 79 11.68 -5.22 -20.75
N ASN A 80 12.53 -6.02 -21.41
CA ASN A 80 12.35 -6.34 -22.83
C ASN A 80 11.28 -7.43 -22.91
N LEU A 81 10.03 -7.02 -22.79
CA LEU A 81 8.88 -7.90 -22.94
C LEU A 81 8.62 -8.08 -24.42
N LEU A 82 8.78 -9.32 -24.90
CA LEU A 82 8.47 -9.83 -26.24
C LEU A 82 8.52 -8.73 -27.32
N ASP A 83 9.64 -8.65 -28.01
CA ASP A 83 9.73 -7.86 -29.23
C ASP A 83 8.50 -8.18 -30.12
N GLU A 84 7.84 -7.14 -30.63
CA GLU A 84 6.89 -7.21 -31.74
C GLU A 84 5.43 -7.64 -31.43
N VAL A 85 4.63 -6.74 -30.84
CA VAL A 85 3.15 -6.81 -30.95
C VAL A 85 2.65 -5.65 -31.83
N GLU A 86 2.18 -5.96 -33.03
CA GLU A 86 1.48 -5.02 -33.91
C GLU A 86 0.02 -4.85 -33.46
N VAL A 87 -0.44 -3.60 -33.34
CA VAL A 87 -1.85 -3.28 -33.08
C VAL A 87 -2.63 -3.54 -34.38
N VAL A 88 -3.67 -4.37 -34.33
CA VAL A 88 -4.49 -4.74 -35.50
C VAL A 88 -5.96 -4.43 -35.22
N GLU A 89 -6.63 -3.73 -36.14
CA GLU A 89 -8.03 -3.30 -36.03
C GLU A 89 -9.05 -4.46 -35.94
N ASN A 90 -8.64 -5.70 -36.25
CA ASN A 90 -9.47 -6.91 -36.16
C ASN A 90 -8.71 -8.05 -35.47
N PRO A 91 -8.82 -8.22 -34.15
CA PRO A 91 -8.08 -9.26 -33.43
C PRO A 91 -8.59 -10.65 -33.83
N THR A 92 -7.68 -11.49 -34.30
CA THR A 92 -7.88 -12.94 -34.43
C THR A 92 -7.81 -13.61 -33.05
N ASP A 93 -8.36 -14.82 -32.90
CA ASP A 93 -8.30 -15.59 -31.64
C ASP A 93 -6.86 -15.76 -31.10
N GLU A 94 -5.87 -15.85 -31.99
CA GLU A 94 -4.45 -15.96 -31.60
C GLU A 94 -3.88 -14.65 -31.03
N GLN A 95 -4.36 -13.49 -31.48
CA GLN A 95 -3.93 -12.19 -30.94
C GLN A 95 -4.54 -11.91 -29.57
N ALA A 96 -5.81 -12.27 -29.36
CA ALA A 96 -6.43 -12.20 -28.04
C ALA A 96 -5.67 -13.07 -27.03
N ARG A 97 -5.20 -14.25 -27.47
CA ARG A 97 -4.36 -15.13 -26.66
C ARG A 97 -2.99 -14.50 -26.33
N ILE A 98 -2.34 -13.85 -27.29
CA ILE A 98 -1.07 -13.12 -27.06
C ILE A 98 -1.26 -11.98 -26.05
N GLU A 99 -2.35 -11.21 -26.16
CA GLU A 99 -2.65 -10.13 -25.21
C GLU A 99 -2.83 -10.68 -23.79
N ILE A 100 -3.57 -11.78 -23.63
CA ILE A 100 -3.76 -12.44 -22.33
C ILE A 100 -2.42 -12.90 -21.74
N LEU A 101 -1.56 -13.53 -22.57
CA LEU A 101 -0.23 -13.96 -22.14
C LEU A 101 0.63 -12.78 -21.70
N GLN A 102 0.57 -11.66 -22.41
CA GLN A 102 1.32 -10.45 -22.06
C GLN A 102 0.82 -9.81 -20.77
N VAL A 103 -0.51 -9.76 -20.55
CA VAL A 103 -1.09 -9.28 -19.28
C VAL A 103 -0.67 -10.18 -18.12
N ALA A 104 -0.72 -11.50 -18.29
CA ALA A 104 -0.27 -12.45 -17.27
C ALA A 104 1.22 -12.31 -16.97
N GLN A 105 2.06 -12.12 -18.00
CA GLN A 105 3.49 -11.90 -17.85
C GLN A 105 3.80 -10.59 -17.11
N ASN A 106 3.11 -9.49 -17.45
CA ASN A 106 3.26 -8.21 -16.77
C ASN A 106 2.86 -8.29 -15.29
N ALA A 107 1.77 -8.99 -14.99
CA ALA A 107 1.34 -9.21 -13.62
C ALA A 107 2.35 -10.04 -12.82
N ALA A 108 2.92 -11.09 -13.43
CA ALA A 108 3.95 -11.91 -12.79
C ALA A 108 5.25 -11.13 -12.52
N ILE A 109 5.66 -10.28 -13.47
CA ILE A 109 6.79 -9.36 -13.29
C ILE A 109 6.48 -8.37 -12.17
N ALA A 110 5.33 -7.71 -12.21
CA ALA A 110 4.93 -6.75 -11.18
C ALA A 110 4.94 -7.39 -9.78
N ALA A 111 4.39 -8.60 -9.63
CA ALA A 111 4.41 -9.31 -8.36
C ALA A 111 5.84 -9.57 -7.86
N LYS A 112 6.73 -10.08 -8.71
CA LYS A 112 8.13 -10.35 -8.35
C LYS A 112 8.87 -9.07 -7.94
N GLU A 113 8.71 -8.00 -8.72
CA GLU A 113 9.37 -6.72 -8.45
C GLU A 113 8.83 -6.06 -7.18
N CYS A 114 7.52 -6.15 -6.93
CA CYS A 114 6.94 -5.67 -5.68
C CYS A 114 7.50 -6.40 -4.47
N GLU A 115 7.60 -7.73 -4.52
CA GLU A 115 8.21 -8.52 -3.45
C GLU A 115 9.65 -8.07 -3.17
N GLN A 116 10.44 -7.79 -4.20
CA GLN A 116 11.81 -7.28 -4.08
C GLN A 116 11.91 -5.94 -3.34
N TYR A 117 10.87 -5.09 -3.37
CA TYR A 117 10.87 -3.82 -2.64
C TYR A 117 10.20 -3.91 -1.27
N ILE A 118 9.19 -4.75 -1.11
CA ILE A 118 8.43 -4.90 0.14
C ILE A 118 9.25 -5.64 1.20
N GLU A 119 9.85 -6.77 0.83
CA GLU A 119 10.52 -7.64 1.82
C GLU A 119 11.75 -6.99 2.48
N PRO A 120 12.61 -6.24 1.78
CA PRO A 120 13.70 -5.51 2.44
C PRO A 120 13.20 -4.48 3.46
N LEU A 121 12.11 -3.76 3.16
CA LEU A 121 11.54 -2.78 4.09
C LEU A 121 11.00 -3.46 5.36
N ARG A 122 10.32 -4.60 5.21
CA ARG A 122 9.87 -5.42 6.36
C ARG A 122 11.05 -5.92 7.18
N ALA A 123 12.06 -6.48 6.52
CA ALA A 123 13.25 -7.00 7.18
C ALA A 123 14.01 -5.91 7.95
N TRP A 124 14.09 -4.70 7.37
CA TRP A 124 14.77 -3.57 7.97
C TRP A 124 14.12 -3.09 9.26
N PHE A 125 12.79 -2.93 9.26
CA PHE A 125 12.07 -2.57 10.47
C PHE A 125 12.04 -3.71 11.48
N GLY A 126 12.03 -4.95 11.00
CA GLY A 126 12.00 -6.16 11.83
C GLY A 126 10.88 -6.14 12.87
N THR A 127 11.02 -6.98 13.88
CA THR A 127 10.13 -6.99 15.05
C THR A 127 10.94 -7.10 16.33
N SER A 128 10.64 -6.26 17.32
CA SER A 128 11.24 -6.30 18.65
C SER A 128 10.15 -6.10 19.69
N GLY A 129 10.02 -7.04 20.63
CA GLY A 129 9.01 -6.95 21.70
C GLY A 129 7.56 -6.91 21.20
N GLY A 130 7.27 -7.56 20.06
CA GLY A 130 5.91 -7.62 19.49
C GLY A 130 5.49 -6.42 18.65
N SER A 131 6.36 -5.42 18.48
CA SER A 131 6.16 -4.25 17.62
C SER A 131 7.28 -4.12 16.57
N THR A 132 7.05 -3.41 15.48
CA THR A 132 8.10 -3.07 14.52
C THR A 132 8.96 -1.94 15.08
N LEU A 133 10.18 -1.77 14.56
CA LEU A 133 10.97 -0.58 14.92
C LEU A 133 10.33 0.72 14.41
N ALA A 134 9.37 0.67 13.47
CA ALA A 134 8.70 1.85 12.93
C ALA A 134 7.90 2.58 14.00
N SER A 135 7.04 1.86 14.73
CA SER A 135 6.19 2.43 15.78
C SER A 135 7.03 3.06 16.90
N GLN A 136 8.21 2.49 17.21
CA GLN A 136 9.10 3.00 18.25
C GLN A 136 9.67 4.39 17.96
N TYR A 137 9.74 4.82 16.69
CA TYR A 137 10.19 6.18 16.35
C TYR A 137 9.22 7.28 16.78
N PHE A 138 7.95 6.94 17.03
CA PHE A 138 6.91 7.82 17.58
C PHE A 138 6.97 7.96 19.10
N GLY A 139 7.92 7.28 19.76
CA GLY A 139 8.15 7.39 21.20
C GLY A 139 9.10 8.53 21.59
N HIS A 140 9.04 8.96 22.84
CA HIS A 140 10.01 9.91 23.39
C HIS A 140 11.33 9.24 23.73
N TYR A 141 12.44 9.89 23.37
CA TYR A 141 13.76 9.42 23.78
C TYR A 141 14.03 9.84 25.23
N GLY A 142 14.20 8.87 26.12
CA GLY A 142 14.57 9.12 27.52
C GLY A 142 13.45 9.65 28.43
N TYR A 143 12.21 9.70 27.93
CA TYR A 143 11.04 10.09 28.72
C TYR A 143 9.95 9.01 28.58
N LYS A 144 9.52 8.45 29.71
CA LYS A 144 8.33 7.60 29.78
C LYS A 144 7.27 8.36 30.58
N PRO A 145 6.33 9.06 29.93
CA PRO A 145 5.14 9.56 30.60
C PRO A 145 4.51 8.42 31.42
N ALA A 146 4.07 8.73 32.63
CA ALA A 146 3.42 7.75 33.51
C ALA A 146 2.11 7.18 32.91
N ASN A 147 1.60 7.80 31.85
CA ASN A 147 0.30 7.51 31.23
C ASN A 147 0.40 7.09 29.75
N ILE A 148 1.55 6.58 29.27
CA ILE A 148 1.58 5.98 27.93
C ILE A 148 0.69 4.72 27.96
N PRO A 149 -0.28 4.57 27.03
CA PRO A 149 -1.00 3.30 26.86
C PRO A 149 -0.04 2.15 26.52
N ASP A 150 -0.15 1.03 27.23
CA ASP A 150 0.76 -0.12 27.05
C ASP A 150 0.74 -0.71 25.62
N ASP A 151 -0.36 -0.50 24.89
CA ASP A 151 -0.64 -1.00 23.54
C ASP A 151 -0.36 0.01 22.42
N ILE A 152 0.09 1.22 22.73
CA ILE A 152 0.22 2.31 21.74
C ILE A 152 1.07 1.90 20.52
N TYR A 153 2.17 1.17 20.73
CA TYR A 153 3.09 0.80 19.65
C TYR A 153 2.53 -0.34 18.79
N SER A 154 1.85 -1.32 19.40
CA SER A 154 1.16 -2.37 18.65
C SER A 154 0.00 -1.82 17.83
N ASP A 155 -0.73 -0.84 18.36
CA ASP A 155 -1.82 -0.17 17.64
C ASP A 155 -1.30 0.65 16.46
N LEU A 156 -0.16 1.33 16.64
CA LEU A 156 0.52 2.03 15.56
C LEU A 156 1.00 1.08 14.46
N ASP A 157 1.49 -0.11 14.83
CA ASP A 157 1.95 -1.08 13.85
C ASP A 157 0.85 -1.57 12.90
N GLY A 158 -0.38 -1.66 13.40
CA GLY A 158 -1.56 -1.97 12.58
C GLY A 158 -1.89 -0.92 11.52
N LYS A 159 -1.26 0.26 11.56
CA LYS A 159 -1.53 1.38 10.65
C LYS A 159 -0.48 1.56 9.57
N PHE A 160 0.65 0.85 9.62
CA PHE A 160 1.68 0.97 8.59
C PHE A 160 1.36 0.13 7.37
N THR A 161 1.29 0.78 6.23
CA THR A 161 1.16 0.17 4.92
C THR A 161 2.37 0.51 4.05
N ILE A 162 2.70 -0.41 3.14
CA ILE A 162 3.73 -0.25 2.13
C ILE A 162 2.99 -0.19 0.79
N ASP A 163 3.23 0.88 0.03
CA ASP A 163 2.67 1.07 -1.31
C ASP A 163 3.80 1.25 -2.33
N VAL A 164 3.91 0.31 -3.26
CA VAL A 164 4.90 0.34 -4.33
C VAL A 164 4.19 0.56 -5.66
N LEU A 165 4.47 1.72 -6.27
CA LEU A 165 4.01 2.07 -7.61
C LEU A 165 5.06 1.66 -8.64
N LEU A 166 4.72 0.68 -9.47
CA LEU A 166 5.55 0.16 -10.55
C LEU A 166 5.04 0.63 -11.90
N PHE A 167 5.92 1.22 -12.72
CA PHE A 167 5.62 1.58 -14.09
C PHE A 167 6.46 0.76 -15.07
N ILE A 168 5.80 -0.01 -15.94
CA ILE A 168 6.42 -0.88 -16.94
C ILE A 168 6.16 -0.29 -18.33
N PRO A 169 7.19 0.24 -19.02
CA PRO A 169 7.05 0.67 -20.41
C PRO A 169 6.75 -0.53 -21.31
N GLN A 170 5.76 -0.38 -22.19
CA GLN A 170 5.46 -1.35 -23.23
C GLN A 170 6.20 -0.98 -24.51
N LYS A 171 7.06 -1.89 -24.98
CA LYS A 171 7.78 -1.73 -26.25
C LYS A 171 7.00 -2.34 -27.41
N SER A 172 7.14 -1.73 -28.57
CA SER A 172 6.78 -2.25 -29.88
C SER A 172 7.99 -2.14 -30.82
N ARG A 173 7.85 -2.66 -32.05
CA ARG A 173 8.84 -2.47 -33.14
C ARG A 173 9.18 -0.99 -33.39
N MET A 174 8.28 -0.07 -33.08
CA MET A 174 8.44 1.37 -33.35
C MET A 174 8.96 2.18 -32.15
N GLY A 175 9.14 1.56 -30.97
CA GLY A 175 9.56 2.25 -29.75
C GLY A 175 8.67 1.95 -28.56
N ILE A 176 8.64 2.83 -27.56
CA ILE A 176 7.74 2.70 -26.40
C ILE A 176 6.35 3.16 -26.83
N ASN A 177 5.37 2.27 -26.83
CA ASN A 177 4.00 2.54 -27.25
C ASN A 177 3.04 2.79 -26.08
N GLY A 178 3.50 2.64 -24.84
CA GLY A 178 2.67 2.87 -23.66
C GLY A 178 3.38 2.55 -22.37
N VAL A 179 2.69 2.75 -21.25
CA VAL A 179 3.14 2.40 -19.91
C VAL A 179 1.99 1.73 -19.18
N VAL A 180 2.27 0.60 -18.54
CA VAL A 180 1.33 -0.05 -17.62
C VAL A 180 1.80 0.21 -16.19
N GLY A 181 0.91 0.79 -15.39
CA GLY A 181 1.12 1.01 -13.97
C GLY A 181 0.54 -0.12 -13.13
N PHE A 182 1.25 -0.50 -12.06
CA PHE A 182 0.78 -1.41 -11.01
C PHE A 182 1.00 -0.76 -9.63
N SER A 183 0.04 -0.90 -8.73
CA SER A 183 0.18 -0.65 -7.30
C SER A 183 0.35 -1.98 -6.60
N CYS A 184 1.27 -2.04 -5.65
CA CYS A 184 1.36 -3.14 -4.72
C CYS A 184 1.24 -2.64 -3.29
N THR A 185 0.18 -3.07 -2.62
CA THR A 185 -0.11 -2.64 -1.25
C THR A 185 0.03 -3.81 -0.29
N ALA A 186 0.81 -3.61 0.77
CA ALA A 186 1.12 -4.62 1.77
C ALA A 186 1.09 -4.02 3.19
N PRO A 187 0.71 -4.78 4.22
CA PRO A 187 0.95 -4.33 5.59
C PRO A 187 2.45 -4.38 5.91
N LEU A 188 2.95 -3.45 6.74
CA LEU A 188 4.34 -3.51 7.22
C LEU A 188 4.55 -4.77 8.07
N LEU A 189 3.66 -5.02 9.02
CA LEU A 189 3.66 -6.24 9.81
C LEU A 189 2.72 -7.28 9.18
N GLY A 190 3.26 -8.41 8.74
CA GLY A 190 2.49 -9.50 8.16
C GLY A 190 3.16 -10.10 6.94
N ALA A 191 2.38 -10.86 6.17
CA ALA A 191 2.84 -11.53 4.96
C ALA A 191 1.96 -11.19 3.76
N GLY A 192 2.53 -11.36 2.57
CA GLY A 192 1.83 -11.13 1.30
C GLY A 192 1.61 -9.65 0.97
N PHE A 193 0.99 -9.43 -0.19
CA PHE A 193 0.63 -8.13 -0.72
C PHE A 193 -0.50 -8.31 -1.74
N SER A 194 -1.20 -7.22 -2.04
CA SER A 194 -2.15 -7.14 -3.15
C SER A 194 -1.51 -6.42 -4.33
N THR A 195 -1.87 -6.81 -5.55
CA THR A 195 -1.42 -6.12 -6.77
C THR A 195 -2.62 -5.63 -7.55
N GLN A 196 -2.63 -4.33 -7.87
CA GLN A 196 -3.69 -3.70 -8.65
C GLN A 196 -3.09 -3.03 -9.88
N ARG A 197 -3.66 -3.28 -11.06
CA ARG A 197 -3.31 -2.52 -12.27
C ARG A 197 -3.95 -1.13 -12.21
N LEU A 198 -3.15 -0.08 -12.39
CA LEU A 198 -3.57 1.33 -12.27
C LEU A 198 -4.06 1.93 -13.58
N TYR A 199 -3.55 1.45 -14.73
CA TYR A 199 -3.93 1.98 -16.03
C TYR A 199 -3.92 0.91 -17.13
N ARG A 200 -4.89 1.00 -18.05
CA ARG A 200 -4.83 0.42 -19.39
C ARG A 200 -4.73 1.62 -20.33
N PRO A 201 -3.62 1.81 -21.09
CA PRO A 201 -3.66 2.79 -22.17
C PRO A 201 -4.81 2.44 -23.09
N ASP A 202 -5.74 3.38 -23.27
CA ASP A 202 -6.76 3.26 -24.31
C ASP A 202 -6.02 3.08 -25.64
N PRO A 203 -6.37 2.05 -26.44
CA PRO A 203 -5.86 1.93 -27.78
C PRO A 203 -6.35 3.16 -28.57
N GLN A 204 -5.41 4.01 -29.02
CA GLN A 204 -5.69 5.03 -30.03
C GLN A 204 -5.75 4.37 -31.41
#